data_AF-A0AAZ3R555-F1
#
_entry.id   AF-A0AAZ3R555-F1
#
_cell.length_a   1.000
_cell.length_b   1.000
_cell.length_c   1.000
_cell.angle_alpha   90.00
_cell.angle_beta   90.00
_cell.angle_gamma   90.00
#
_symmetry.space_group_name_H-M   'P 1'
#
loop_
_entity.id
_entity.type
_entity.pdbx_description
1 polymer ?
#
loop_
_entity_poly.entity_id
_entity_poly.type
_entity_poly.pdbx_seq_one_letter_code
_entity_poly.pdbx_strand_id
1 'polypeptide(L)'
;MASCSRSQVISLYRMLIKESKKFPSYNYRQEQQRPLAPSRGYNQITYALRRVKDSFRENLHVDNPKTLDMLLNQARENLAVIKRQVSIGQMYTAQRTIVEETGVHRDL
;
A
#
# COMPACT_ATOMS: atom_id res chain seq x y z
N MET A 1 -13.77 -19.24 -23.39
CA MET A 1 -13.38 -18.26 -22.36
C MET A 1 -12.16 -17.53 -22.89
N ALA A 2 -12.17 -16.21 -22.94
CA ALA A 2 -11.05 -15.45 -23.50
C ALA A 2 -9.81 -15.73 -22.63
N SER A 3 -8.73 -16.21 -23.26
CA SER A 3 -7.45 -16.34 -22.58
C SER A 3 -7.08 -14.97 -22.02
N CYS A 4 -6.88 -14.87 -20.70
CA CYS A 4 -6.44 -13.61 -20.11
C CYS A 4 -5.12 -13.21 -20.78
N SER A 5 -5.13 -12.08 -21.48
CA SER A 5 -3.96 -11.62 -22.20
C SER A 5 -2.89 -11.17 -21.21
N ARG A 6 -1.62 -11.48 -21.50
CA ARG A 6 -0.46 -10.98 -20.74
C ARG A 6 -0.52 -9.47 -20.49
N SER A 7 -1.09 -8.71 -21.43
CA SER A 7 -1.30 -7.27 -21.29
C SER A 7 -2.25 -6.90 -20.15
N GLN A 8 -3.31 -7.67 -19.93
CA GLN A 8 -4.28 -7.45 -18.85
C GLN A 8 -3.62 -7.67 -17.48
N VAL A 9 -2.82 -8.74 -17.35
CA VAL A 9 -2.07 -9.04 -16.12
C VAL A 9 -1.10 -7.91 -15.79
N ILE A 10 -0.33 -7.45 -16.77
CA ILE A 10 0.65 -6.36 -16.59
C ILE A 10 -0.06 -5.03 -16.27
N SER A 11 -1.17 -4.75 -16.94
CA SER A 11 -1.98 -3.56 -16.65
C SER A 11 -2.47 -3.56 -15.21
N LEU A 12 -3.04 -4.70 -14.75
CA LEU A 12 -3.52 -4.87 -13.40
C LEU A 12 -2.41 -4.72 -12.35
N TYR A 13 -1.25 -5.33 -12.61
CA TYR A 13 -0.07 -5.17 -11.76
C TYR A 13 0.35 -3.70 -11.64
N ARG A 14 0.44 -2.97 -12.76
CA ARG A 14 0.78 -1.54 -12.76
C ARG A 14 -0.24 -0.71 -11.99
N MET A 15 -1.53 -1.01 -12.13
CA MET A 15 -2.60 -0.35 -11.37
C MET A 15 -2.44 -0.59 -9.86
N LEU A 16 -2.22 -1.83 -9.43
CA LEU A 16 -1.99 -2.16 -8.02
C LEU A 16 -0.79 -1.42 -7.44
N ILE A 17 0.35 -1.41 -8.15
CA ILE A 17 1.53 -0.66 -7.71
C ILE A 17 1.26 0.85 -7.64
N LYS A 18 0.52 1.41 -8.60
CA LYS A 18 0.19 2.84 -8.63
C LYS A 18 -0.71 3.22 -7.46
N GLU A 19 -1.76 2.45 -7.18
CA GLU A 19 -2.68 2.73 -6.07
C GLU A 19 -2.01 2.52 -4.71
N SER A 20 -1.18 1.48 -4.54
CA SER A 20 -0.43 1.24 -3.30
C SER A 20 0.55 2.37 -2.96
N LYS A 21 1.02 3.15 -3.94
CA LYS A 21 1.86 4.34 -3.66
C LYS A 21 1.08 5.53 -3.11
N LYS A 22 -0.24 5.54 -3.26
CA LYS A 22 -1.10 6.64 -2.80
C LYS A 22 -1.50 6.51 -1.34
N PHE A 23 -1.13 5.41 -0.68
CA PHE A 23 -1.34 5.29 0.76
C PHE A 23 -0.68 6.50 1.44
N PRO A 24 -1.42 7.24 2.27
CA PRO A 24 -0.81 8.33 3.03
C PRO A 24 0.31 7.73 3.87
N SER A 25 1.42 8.47 3.99
CA SER A 25 2.52 8.16 4.90
C SER A 25 2.06 8.44 6.33
N TYR A 26 1.02 7.74 6.77
CA TYR A 26 0.62 7.78 8.16
C TYR A 26 1.62 6.90 8.91
N ASN A 27 2.67 7.54 9.43
CA ASN A 27 3.37 7.03 10.59
C ASN A 27 2.27 6.85 11.64
N TYR A 28 1.81 5.62 11.89
CA TYR A 28 1.02 5.35 13.09
C TYR A 28 1.89 5.86 14.23
N ARG A 29 1.54 7.02 14.79
CA ARG A 29 2.24 7.62 15.93
C ARG A 29 1.95 6.66 17.08
N GLN A 30 2.85 5.70 17.26
CA GLN A 30 2.92 4.87 18.46
C GLN A 30 3.38 5.83 19.57
N GLU A 31 2.46 6.61 20.09
CA GLU A 31 2.67 7.44 21.27
C GLU A 31 2.66 6.50 22.48
N GLN A 32 3.79 5.84 22.70
CA GLN A 32 4.13 5.21 23.96
C GLN A 32 5.46 5.80 24.39
N GLN A 33 5.42 6.50 25.52
CA GLN A 33 6.50 7.27 26.10
C GLN A 33 7.71 6.36 26.43
N ARG A 34 8.77 6.36 25.60
CA ARG A 34 10.21 6.25 25.97
C ARG A 34 11.08 6.02 24.71
N PRO A 35 12.16 6.80 24.49
CA PRO A 35 12.98 6.65 23.29
C PRO A 35 14.18 5.75 23.55
N LEU A 36 14.14 4.49 23.12
CA LEU A 36 15.35 3.63 23.05
C LEU A 36 15.25 2.62 21.88
N ALA A 37 15.12 3.14 20.65
CA ALA A 37 15.54 2.53 19.37
C ALA A 37 14.74 3.17 18.22
N PRO A 38 15.32 3.32 17.02
CA PRO A 38 14.55 3.65 15.83
C PRO A 38 13.52 2.54 15.59
N SER A 39 12.28 2.78 16.01
CA SER A 39 11.15 1.90 15.74
C SER A 39 11.00 1.84 14.22
N ARG A 40 11.29 0.68 13.64
CA ARG A 40 11.21 0.42 12.20
C ARG A 40 9.72 0.45 11.83
N GLY A 41 9.18 1.67 11.71
CA GLY A 41 7.77 1.92 11.49
C GLY A 41 7.27 1.10 10.30
N TYR A 42 6.21 0.32 10.54
CA TYR A 42 5.57 -0.45 9.50
C TYR A 42 4.84 0.50 8.54
N ASN A 43 5.58 1.05 7.58
CA ASN A 43 5.03 1.90 6.53
C ASN A 43 4.01 1.09 5.72
N GLN A 44 2.74 1.49 5.75
CA GLN A 44 1.64 0.83 5.01
C GLN A 44 1.93 0.77 3.51
N ILE A 45 2.58 1.81 2.97
CA ILE A 45 3.07 1.89 1.59
C ILE A 45 4.06 0.75 1.30
N THR A 46 5.02 0.52 2.19
CA THR A 46 6.04 -0.53 2.05
C THR A 46 5.39 -1.90 2.08
N TYR A 47 4.43 -2.13 2.99
CA TYR A 47 3.73 -3.41 3.08
C TYR A 47 2.89 -3.69 1.83
N ALA A 48 2.04 -2.75 1.41
CA ALA A 48 1.17 -2.92 0.25
C ALA A 48 1.97 -3.15 -1.05
N LEU A 49 3.05 -2.39 -1.26
CA LEU A 49 3.93 -2.58 -2.42
C LEU A 49 4.67 -3.90 -2.37
N ARG A 50 5.18 -4.30 -1.20
CA ARG A 50 5.86 -5.58 -1.02
C ARG A 50 4.90 -6.73 -1.29
N ARG A 51 3.71 -6.70 -0.70
CA ARG A 51 2.71 -7.76 -0.84
C ARG A 51 2.26 -7.94 -2.29
N VAL A 52 2.05 -6.85 -3.03
CA VAL A 52 1.73 -6.92 -4.47
C VAL A 52 2.89 -7.54 -5.26
N LYS A 53 4.14 -7.13 -5.02
CA LYS A 53 5.30 -7.71 -5.72
C LYS A 53 5.49 -9.19 -5.42
N ASP A 54 5.43 -9.57 -4.14
CA ASP A 54 5.64 -10.94 -3.70
C ASP A 54 4.56 -11.86 -4.28
N SER A 55 3.29 -11.45 -4.21
CA SER A 55 2.17 -12.25 -4.74
C SER A 55 2.25 -12.47 -6.26
N PHE A 56 2.66 -11.46 -7.04
CA PHE A 56 2.86 -11.65 -8.49
C PHE A 56 4.07 -12.51 -8.81
N ARG A 57 5.13 -12.47 -7.99
CA ARG A 57 6.32 -13.33 -8.14
C ARG A 57 6.00 -14.79 -7.82
N GLU A 58 5.28 -15.04 -6.74
CA GLU A 58 4.84 -16.38 -6.32
C GLU A 58 3.99 -17.08 -7.40
N ASN A 59 3.23 -16.31 -8.18
CA ASN A 59 2.32 -16.83 -9.21
C ASN A 59 2.85 -16.69 -10.66
N LEU A 60 4.16 -16.46 -10.85
CA LEU A 60 4.77 -16.27 -12.18
C LEU A 60 4.62 -17.50 -13.10
N HIS A 61 4.63 -18.70 -12.52
CA HIS A 61 4.68 -19.98 -13.24
C HIS A 61 3.34 -20.74 -13.20
N VAL A 62 2.23 -20.04 -12.94
CA VAL A 62 0.90 -20.67 -12.93
C VAL A 62 0.40 -20.84 -14.37
N ASP A 63 0.48 -22.06 -14.88
CA ASP A 63 0.09 -22.38 -16.27
C ASP A 63 -1.39 -22.76 -16.42
N ASN A 64 -2.07 -23.08 -15.32
CA ASN A 64 -3.47 -23.48 -15.37
C ASN A 64 -4.38 -22.25 -15.59
N PRO A 65 -5.18 -22.21 -16.67
CA PRO A 65 -6.00 -21.05 -17.01
C PRO A 65 -7.09 -20.75 -15.99
N LYS A 66 -7.63 -21.77 -15.30
CA LYS A 66 -8.67 -21.57 -14.28
C LYS A 66 -8.12 -20.88 -13.03
N THR A 67 -6.94 -21.30 -12.58
CA THR A 67 -6.27 -20.69 -11.42
C THR A 67 -5.81 -19.28 -11.73
N LEU A 68 -5.35 -19.02 -12.96
CA LEU A 68 -5.01 -17.68 -13.41
C LEU A 68 -6.21 -16.73 -13.34
N ASP A 69 -7.37 -17.15 -13.83
CA ASP A 69 -8.59 -16.31 -13.79
C ASP A 69 -9.01 -16.01 -12.34
N MET A 70 -8.95 -17.01 -11.46
CA MET A 70 -9.22 -16.83 -10.03
C MET A 70 -8.28 -15.81 -9.38
N LEU A 71 -6.97 -15.93 -9.63
CA LEU A 71 -5.95 -15.00 -9.11
C LEU A 71 -6.16 -13.58 -9.63
N LEU A 72 -6.59 -13.43 -10.87
CA LEU A 72 -6.87 -12.11 -11.46
C LEU A 72 -8.13 -11.48 -10.89
N ASN A 73 -9.17 -12.27 -10.65
CA ASN A 73 -10.37 -11.80 -9.96
C ASN A 73 -10.02 -11.35 -8.53
N GLN A 74 -9.24 -12.14 -7.80
CA GLN A 74 -8.72 -11.76 -6.50
C GLN A 74 -7.87 -10.46 -6.57
N ALA A 75 -7.02 -10.30 -7.58
CA ALA A 75 -6.23 -9.10 -7.76
C ALA A 75 -7.09 -7.85 -8.05
N ARG A 76 -8.21 -8.00 -8.78
CA ARG A 76 -9.20 -6.93 -9.00
C ARG A 76 -9.91 -6.53 -7.71
N GLU A 77 -10.31 -7.50 -6.89
CA GLU A 77 -10.90 -7.24 -5.57
C GLU A 77 -9.92 -6.53 -4.65
N ASN A 78 -8.67 -6.99 -4.60
CA ASN A 78 -7.60 -6.35 -3.84
C ASN A 78 -7.36 -4.90 -4.28
N LEU A 79 -7.43 -4.61 -5.59
CA LEU A 79 -7.33 -3.25 -6.10
C LEU A 79 -8.46 -2.36 -5.57
N ALA A 80 -9.70 -2.88 -5.49
CA ALA A 80 -10.83 -2.15 -4.94
C ALA A 80 -10.65 -1.89 -3.42
N VAL A 81 -10.12 -2.86 -2.68
CA VAL A 81 -9.77 -2.68 -1.25
C VAL A 81 -8.71 -1.60 -1.08
N ILE A 82 -7.61 -1.66 -1.84
CA ILE A 82 -6.53 -0.66 -1.76
C ILE A 82 -7.07 0.74 -2.04
N LYS A 83 -7.88 0.92 -3.09
CA LYS A 83 -8.50 2.22 -3.41
C LYS A 83 -9.34 2.78 -2.26
N ARG A 84 -10.17 1.93 -1.63
CA ARG A 84 -10.97 2.34 -0.46
C ARG A 84 -10.09 2.73 0.71
N GLN A 85 -9.08 1.93 1.03
CA GLN A 85 -8.17 2.20 2.14
C GLN A 85 -7.33 3.46 1.92
N VAL A 86 -6.88 3.72 0.69
CA VAL A 86 -6.24 4.98 0.30
C VAL A 86 -7.19 6.16 0.53
N SER A 87 -8.43 6.06 0.05
CA SER A 87 -9.42 7.15 0.21
C SER A 87 -9.73 7.43 1.68
N ILE A 88 -9.93 6.38 2.50
CA ILE A 88 -10.15 6.51 3.94
C ILE A 88 -8.93 7.17 4.59
N GLY A 89 -7.72 6.68 4.27
CA GLY A 89 -6.49 7.24 4.79
C GLY A 89 -6.34 8.73 4.45
N GLN A 90 -6.74 9.14 3.25
CA GLN A 90 -6.73 10.55 2.83
C GLN A 90 -7.74 11.39 3.61
N MET A 91 -8.94 10.86 3.89
CA MET A 91 -9.97 11.54 4.70
C MET A 91 -9.53 11.73 6.16
N TYR A 92 -8.78 10.78 6.72
CA TYR A 92 -8.28 10.81 8.09
C TYR A 92 -6.79 11.14 8.18
N THR A 93 -6.19 11.71 7.13
CA THR A 93 -4.87 12.30 7.26
C THR A 93 -5.06 13.49 8.19
N ALA A 94 -4.75 13.32 9.48
CA ALA A 94 -4.93 14.35 10.48
C ALA A 94 -4.41 15.69 9.93
N GLN A 95 -5.24 16.73 10.05
CA GLN A 95 -4.74 18.10 9.93
C GLN A 95 -3.49 18.19 10.81
N ARG A 96 -2.36 18.63 10.24
CA ARG A 96 -1.16 18.91 11.03
C ARG A 96 -1.59 19.84 12.17
N THR A 97 -1.58 19.32 13.39
CA THR A 97 -1.92 20.13 14.56
C THR A 97 -0.78 21.12 14.81
N ILE A 98 -1.11 22.33 15.25
CA ILE A 98 -0.20 23.48 15.47
C ILE A 98 1.05 23.11 16.31
N VAL A 99 0.98 22.03 17.08
CA VAL A 99 2.10 21.46 17.84
C VAL A 99 3.27 21.00 16.95
N GLU A 100 3.08 20.85 15.63
CA GLU A 100 4.17 20.55 14.68
C GLU A 100 4.97 21.80 14.23
N GLU A 101 4.49 23.03 14.48
CA GLU A 101 5.20 24.27 14.11
C GLU A 101 6.14 24.82 15.20
N THR A 102 5.93 24.47 16.48
CA THR A 102 6.68 25.07 17.60
C THR A 102 8.05 24.41 17.86
N GLY A 103 8.60 23.72 16.88
CA GLY A 103 9.93 23.14 16.95
C GLY A 103 11.00 24.12 16.45
N VAL A 104 11.55 24.91 17.38
CA VAL A 104 12.83 25.64 17.28
C VAL A 104 12.77 27.07 16.71
N HIS A 105 12.40 28.03 17.56
CA HIS A 105 13.21 29.25 17.72
C HIS A 105 13.92 29.13 19.09
N ARG A 106 15.16 28.62 19.07
CA ARG A 106 16.10 28.80 20.18
C ARG A 106 17.06 29.91 19.76
N ASP A 107 16.64 31.15 19.96
CA ASP A 107 17.52 32.31 19.98
C ASP A 107 17.61 32.78 21.43
N LEU A 108 18.60 32.25 22.17
CA LEU A 108 19.27 32.88 23.32
C LEU A 108 20.65 32.23 23.48
#